data_AF-A0A014QR91-F1
#
_entry.id   AF-A0A014QR91-F1
#
_cell.length_a   1.000
_cell.length_b   1.000
_cell.length_c   1.000
_cell.angle_alpha   90.00
_cell.angle_beta   90.00
_cell.angle_gamma   90.00
#
_symmetry.space_group_name_H-M   'P 1'
#
loop_
_entity.id
_entity.type
_entity.pdbx_description
1 polymer ?
#
loop_
_entity_poly.entity_id
_entity_poly.type
_entity_poly.pdbx_seq_one_letter_code
_entity_poly.pdbx_strand_id
1 'polypeptide(L)'
;MNQHVYRVPAAYKPQNESTDANERAQPDRLQSQSPAAISTLEGLPPEVHRLLLSMLGIDEMRALVSSSPVIHARSLDNTLGCVFIDALAVFRSSSADFAKLRTRENVTGFLKLYQDQRGATEQPLLPRDVGEDEAVGVVMFHNSIVQPLARYYFSWSLGNLAREQGALQSHEPPSRTEETRLVRAMYRFQLSCNLFGRGKHAPTLSPPLGFESADILRLFLCLFEPWEVEEIACINTFATEKYDRVFSDIRWDVHEENPKFDGQRPPTPDGAFDFDNSWTRLSLLRGTISRGLELLHSVIFKVKDHEHLVSMMQEEISFPLGNVLDDAFSEGAQFHRRRNHPSKRDLKQTRRWTIIWHGTYSNLYGYYVQDSIRRWGYVIWDAVRLERTNATEVLAQQWRDDWGDSDPRNNLL
;
A
#
# COMPACT_ATOMS: atom_id res chain seq x y z
N MET A 1 35.39 11.13 -63.66
CA MET A 1 33.97 10.99 -64.01
C MET A 1 33.18 11.08 -62.70
N ASN A 2 32.60 12.17 -62.20
CA ASN A 2 32.57 13.64 -62.35
C ASN A 2 31.86 14.10 -61.04
N GLN A 3 32.07 15.22 -60.35
CA GLN A 3 33.00 16.34 -60.34
C GLN A 3 32.82 17.04 -58.96
N HIS A 4 33.93 17.15 -58.23
CA HIS A 4 34.43 18.29 -57.45
C HIS A 4 33.67 19.64 -57.28
N VAL A 5 33.96 20.28 -56.11
CA VAL A 5 34.14 21.73 -55.79
C VAL A 5 32.91 22.45 -55.16
N TYR A 6 32.87 22.71 -53.84
CA TYR A 6 33.50 23.78 -53.02
C TYR A 6 33.10 25.24 -53.37
N ARG A 7 32.52 25.97 -52.40
CA ARG A 7 33.12 27.20 -51.80
C ARG A 7 32.17 27.95 -50.84
N VAL A 8 32.72 28.28 -49.68
CA VAL A 8 32.35 29.44 -48.84
C VAL A 8 33.18 30.64 -49.31
N PRO A 9 32.75 31.89 -49.08
CA PRO A 9 33.55 32.74 -48.19
C PRO A 9 32.72 33.67 -47.28
N ALA A 10 33.36 34.09 -46.20
CA ALA A 10 32.87 35.02 -45.19
C ALA A 10 33.45 36.44 -45.36
N ALA A 11 32.79 37.38 -44.64
CA ALA A 11 33.26 38.66 -44.09
C ALA A 11 33.30 39.92 -44.99
N TYR A 12 32.57 40.96 -44.59
CA TYR A 12 33.14 42.20 -44.02
C TYR A 12 32.07 43.12 -43.38
N LYS A 13 32.46 43.79 -42.28
CA LYS A 13 31.75 44.79 -41.43
C LYS A 13 31.96 46.23 -42.00
N PRO A 14 31.18 47.28 -41.62
CA PRO A 14 31.42 48.04 -40.37
C PRO A 14 30.20 48.73 -39.70
N GLN A 15 30.50 49.35 -38.55
CA GLN A 15 29.67 50.06 -37.56
C GLN A 15 29.21 51.47 -37.98
N ASN A 16 28.15 51.98 -37.31
CA ASN A 16 27.94 53.35 -36.79
C ASN A 16 26.48 53.47 -36.31
N GLU A 17 26.17 53.57 -35.00
CA GLU A 17 26.11 54.77 -34.14
C GLU A 17 25.02 55.82 -34.46
N SER A 18 23.96 55.75 -33.64
CA SER A 18 23.31 56.84 -32.87
C SER A 18 22.28 57.80 -33.50
N THR A 19 21.30 58.15 -32.63
CA THR A 19 20.42 59.36 -32.60
C THR A 19 19.36 59.46 -33.72
N ASP A 20 18.14 59.96 -33.53
CA ASP A 20 17.47 60.66 -32.44
C ASP A 20 15.95 60.71 -32.71
N ALA A 21 15.17 61.04 -31.67
CA ALA A 21 13.89 61.78 -31.66
C ALA A 21 12.67 61.27 -32.49
N ASN A 22 11.55 60.90 -31.83
CA ASN A 22 10.40 61.76 -31.48
C ASN A 22 9.55 62.10 -32.74
N GLU A 23 8.24 61.88 -32.87
CA GLU A 23 7.14 62.24 -31.97
C GLU A 23 5.79 61.88 -32.65
N ARG A 24 4.72 61.67 -31.86
CA ARG A 24 3.27 61.68 -32.19
C ARG A 24 2.67 60.43 -32.85
N ALA A 25 1.51 59.92 -32.44
CA ALA A 25 0.61 60.17 -31.31
C ALA A 25 -0.43 59.04 -31.34
N GLN A 26 -0.68 58.37 -30.22
CA GLN A 26 -1.93 57.61 -30.02
C GLN A 26 -2.45 57.86 -28.60
N PRO A 27 -3.77 58.09 -28.44
CA PRO A 27 -4.31 58.72 -27.26
C PRO A 27 -4.61 57.72 -26.14
N ASP A 28 -4.56 58.27 -24.93
CA ASP A 28 -5.02 57.67 -23.67
C ASP A 28 -6.29 56.83 -23.83
N ARG A 29 -6.17 55.54 -23.53
CA ARG A 29 -7.26 54.75 -22.97
C ARG A 29 -6.80 54.21 -21.62
N LEU A 30 -7.26 54.92 -20.59
CA LEU A 30 -7.64 54.43 -19.27
C LEU A 30 -7.02 53.08 -18.89
N GLN A 31 -6.03 53.15 -18.01
CA GLN A 31 -5.63 52.04 -17.15
C GLN A 31 -6.87 51.51 -16.41
N SER A 32 -7.52 50.50 -16.97
CA SER A 32 -8.29 49.58 -16.15
C SER A 32 -7.26 48.74 -15.40
N GLN A 33 -7.04 49.11 -14.14
CA GLN A 33 -6.42 48.24 -13.15
C GLN A 33 -6.99 46.83 -13.35
N SER A 34 -6.13 45.88 -13.72
CA SER A 34 -6.48 44.47 -13.68
C SER A 34 -7.03 44.20 -12.28
N PRO A 35 -8.21 43.55 -12.13
CA PRO A 35 -8.68 43.18 -10.81
C PRO A 35 -7.56 42.34 -10.20
N ALA A 36 -7.09 42.76 -9.02
CA ALA A 36 -6.15 41.99 -8.22
C ALA A 36 -6.50 40.51 -8.35
N ALA A 37 -5.55 39.69 -8.80
CA ALA A 37 -5.75 38.26 -8.98
C ALA A 37 -6.46 37.73 -7.74
N ILE A 38 -7.76 37.46 -7.88
CA ILE A 38 -8.54 36.85 -6.82
C ILE A 38 -7.78 35.55 -6.58
N SER A 39 -7.21 35.42 -5.38
CA SER A 39 -6.50 34.21 -4.98
C SER A 39 -7.53 33.10 -5.00
N THR A 40 -7.69 32.45 -6.16
CA THR A 40 -8.58 31.31 -6.29
C THR A 40 -8.01 30.23 -5.41
N LEU A 41 -8.90 29.42 -4.83
CA LEU A 41 -8.53 28.25 -4.05
C LEU A 41 -7.50 27.38 -4.80
N GLU A 42 -7.52 27.40 -6.14
CA GLU A 42 -6.66 26.66 -7.06
C GLU A 42 -5.19 27.14 -7.08
N GLY A 43 -4.93 28.37 -6.61
CA GLY A 43 -3.59 28.97 -6.53
C GLY A 43 -2.87 28.69 -5.21
N LEU A 44 -3.49 27.99 -4.26
CA LEU A 44 -2.86 27.67 -2.97
C LEU A 44 -1.77 26.59 -3.12
N PRO A 45 -0.73 26.61 -2.26
CA PRO A 45 0.28 25.55 -2.22
C PRO A 45 -0.31 24.16 -1.92
N PRO A 46 0.28 23.07 -2.44
CA PRO A 46 -0.22 21.70 -2.24
C PRO A 46 -0.36 21.30 -0.76
N GLU A 47 0.50 21.80 0.12
CA GLU A 47 0.48 21.55 1.56
C GLU A 47 -0.78 22.15 2.21
N VAL A 48 -1.22 23.32 1.73
CA VAL A 48 -2.44 23.99 2.20
C VAL A 48 -3.67 23.26 1.68
N HIS A 49 -3.65 22.77 0.43
CA HIS A 49 -4.72 21.90 -0.08
C HIS A 49 -4.87 20.63 0.75
N ARG A 50 -3.77 19.96 1.10
CA ARG A 50 -3.81 18.76 1.95
C ARG A 50 -4.36 19.06 3.34
N LEU A 51 -3.96 20.17 3.95
CA LEU A 51 -4.45 20.57 5.26
C LEU A 51 -5.97 20.84 5.23
N LEU A 52 -6.43 21.58 4.22
CA LEU A 52 -7.87 21.82 4.00
C LEU A 52 -8.62 20.50 3.83
N LEU A 53 -8.16 19.62 2.94
CA LEU A 53 -8.77 18.30 2.72
C LEU A 53 -8.73 17.39 3.94
N SER A 54 -7.80 17.60 4.88
CA SER A 54 -7.75 16.82 6.12
C SER A 54 -8.73 17.32 7.20
N MET A 55 -9.29 18.52 7.04
CA MET A 55 -10.20 19.15 8.02
C MET A 55 -11.67 19.17 7.57
N LEU A 56 -11.94 18.94 6.30
CA LEU A 56 -13.30 18.99 5.75
C LEU A 56 -14.07 17.70 6.07
N GLY A 57 -15.38 17.82 6.32
CA GLY A 57 -16.29 16.68 6.34
C GLY A 57 -16.65 16.24 4.93
N ILE A 58 -17.47 15.19 4.83
CA ILE A 58 -17.84 14.56 3.55
C ILE A 58 -18.59 15.55 2.65
N ASP A 59 -19.50 16.34 3.22
CA ASP A 59 -20.32 17.28 2.45
C ASP A 59 -19.51 18.50 2.00
N GLU A 60 -18.56 18.98 2.84
CA GLU A 60 -17.67 20.06 2.43
C GLU A 60 -16.60 19.61 1.42
N MET A 61 -16.13 18.35 1.49
CA MET A 61 -15.27 17.78 0.45
C MET A 61 -16.00 17.65 -0.88
N ARG A 62 -17.25 17.15 -0.89
CA ARG A 62 -18.07 17.12 -2.11
C ARG A 62 -18.28 18.52 -2.67
N ALA A 63 -18.66 19.48 -1.82
CA ALA A 63 -18.80 20.87 -2.26
C ALA A 63 -17.50 21.44 -2.85
N LEU A 64 -16.35 21.11 -2.26
CA LEU A 64 -15.04 21.52 -2.77
C LEU A 64 -14.74 20.89 -4.14
N VAL A 65 -14.96 19.59 -4.29
CA VAL A 65 -14.72 18.84 -5.53
C VAL A 65 -15.65 19.31 -6.64
N SER A 66 -16.94 19.46 -6.34
CA SER A 66 -17.95 20.01 -7.24
C SER A 66 -17.64 21.44 -7.67
N SER A 67 -17.06 22.27 -6.78
CA SER A 67 -16.77 23.69 -7.06
C SER A 67 -15.45 23.92 -7.83
N SER A 68 -14.49 22.99 -7.77
CA SER A 68 -13.24 23.05 -8.55
C SER A 68 -12.71 21.64 -8.89
N PRO A 69 -13.07 21.11 -10.07
CA PRO A 69 -12.54 19.84 -10.59
C PRO A 69 -11.01 19.86 -10.80
N VAL A 70 -10.41 21.04 -10.91
CA VAL A 70 -8.96 21.24 -11.12
C VAL A 70 -8.17 21.02 -9.83
N ILE A 71 -8.65 21.51 -8.68
CA ILE A 71 -8.06 21.19 -7.36
C ILE A 71 -8.18 19.71 -7.07
N HIS A 72 -9.32 19.13 -7.42
CA HIS A 72 -9.59 17.72 -7.27
C HIS A 72 -8.58 16.84 -8.02
N ALA A 73 -8.36 17.11 -9.31
CA ALA A 73 -7.39 16.40 -10.12
C ALA A 73 -5.95 16.60 -9.61
N ARG A 74 -5.56 17.85 -9.33
CA ARG A 74 -4.20 18.17 -8.86
C ARG A 74 -3.93 17.62 -7.46
N SER A 75 -4.92 17.59 -6.57
CA SER A 75 -4.77 17.06 -5.22
C SER A 75 -4.50 15.56 -5.23
N LEU A 76 -5.27 14.80 -6.01
CA LEU A 76 -5.10 13.35 -6.12
C LEU A 76 -3.78 12.99 -6.79
N ASP A 77 -3.40 13.70 -7.85
CA ASP A 77 -2.14 13.48 -8.55
C ASP A 77 -0.93 13.85 -7.67
N ASN A 78 -0.98 14.99 -6.96
CA ASN A 78 0.07 15.40 -6.01
C ASN A 78 0.14 14.54 -4.74
N THR A 79 -0.94 13.82 -4.39
CA THR A 79 -1.01 13.04 -3.16
C THR A 79 -0.73 11.56 -3.40
N LEU A 80 -1.22 10.98 -4.50
CA LEU A 80 -1.14 9.55 -4.76
C LEU A 80 -0.24 9.19 -5.93
N GLY A 81 -0.06 10.09 -6.92
CA GLY A 81 0.80 9.88 -8.09
C GLY A 81 0.67 8.49 -8.69
N CYS A 82 1.78 7.74 -8.73
CA CYS A 82 1.83 6.39 -9.29
C CYS A 82 1.06 5.31 -8.49
N VAL A 83 0.57 5.64 -7.29
CA VAL A 83 -0.22 4.73 -6.42
C VAL A 83 -1.72 4.88 -6.66
N PHE A 84 -2.14 5.85 -7.48
CA PHE A 84 -3.56 6.15 -7.71
C PHE A 84 -4.37 4.94 -8.20
N ILE A 85 -3.82 4.12 -9.10
CA ILE A 85 -4.50 2.90 -9.59
C ILE A 85 -4.75 1.89 -8.47
N ASP A 86 -3.81 1.74 -7.53
CA ASP A 86 -3.96 0.85 -6.37
C ASP A 86 -5.03 1.39 -5.42
N ALA A 87 -5.05 2.71 -5.19
CA ALA A 87 -6.06 3.37 -4.36
C ALA A 87 -7.47 3.25 -4.95
N LEU A 88 -7.61 3.43 -6.25
CA LEU A 88 -8.88 3.30 -6.96
C LEU A 88 -9.40 1.86 -6.93
N ALA A 89 -8.51 0.88 -7.12
CA ALA A 89 -8.87 -0.53 -7.02
C ALA A 89 -9.36 -0.89 -5.60
N VAL A 90 -8.72 -0.36 -4.56
CA VAL A 90 -9.19 -0.51 -3.17
C VAL A 90 -10.56 0.13 -2.98
N PHE A 91 -10.76 1.36 -3.43
CA PHE A 91 -12.05 2.04 -3.29
C PHE A 91 -13.18 1.22 -3.94
N ARG A 92 -13.01 0.83 -5.21
CA ARG A 92 -14.00 0.05 -5.98
C ARG A 92 -14.34 -1.29 -5.33
N SER A 93 -13.32 -2.00 -4.83
CA SER A 93 -13.48 -3.29 -4.17
C SER A 93 -13.98 -3.19 -2.72
N SER A 94 -13.99 -1.99 -2.12
CA SER A 94 -14.43 -1.77 -0.74
C SER A 94 -15.94 -1.56 -0.57
N SER A 95 -16.71 -1.54 -1.66
CA SER A 95 -18.15 -1.28 -1.60
C SER A 95 -18.95 -2.50 -1.10
N ALA A 96 -20.10 -2.24 -0.47
CA ALA A 96 -21.00 -3.31 -0.05
C ALA A 96 -21.54 -4.09 -1.25
N ASP A 97 -21.73 -3.43 -2.40
CA ASP A 97 -22.18 -4.07 -3.63
C ASP A 97 -21.11 -4.99 -4.21
N PHE A 98 -19.83 -4.59 -4.18
CA PHE A 98 -18.74 -5.49 -4.55
C PHE A 98 -18.71 -6.72 -3.65
N ALA A 99 -18.84 -6.54 -2.33
CA ALA A 99 -18.87 -7.66 -1.38
C ALA A 99 -20.03 -8.64 -1.63
N LYS A 100 -21.23 -8.13 -1.97
CA LYS A 100 -22.41 -8.96 -2.31
C LYS A 100 -22.24 -9.70 -3.64
N LEU A 101 -21.65 -9.05 -4.64
CA LEU A 101 -21.43 -9.62 -5.97
C LEU A 101 -20.13 -10.43 -6.06
N ARG A 102 -19.44 -10.64 -4.93
CA ARG A 102 -18.13 -11.28 -4.92
C ARG A 102 -18.26 -12.77 -5.23
N THR A 103 -17.82 -13.15 -6.43
CA THR A 103 -17.66 -14.54 -6.88
C THR A 103 -16.24 -14.75 -7.39
N ARG A 104 -15.84 -16.01 -7.60
CA ARG A 104 -14.53 -16.34 -8.18
C ARG A 104 -14.34 -15.68 -9.55
N GLU A 105 -15.38 -15.67 -10.38
CA GLU A 105 -15.39 -15.08 -11.72
C GLU A 105 -15.26 -13.57 -11.65
N ASN A 106 -16.03 -12.92 -10.78
CA ASN A 106 -16.02 -11.46 -10.65
C ASN A 106 -14.68 -10.96 -10.08
N VAL A 107 -14.11 -11.65 -9.09
CA VAL A 107 -12.76 -11.33 -8.57
C VAL A 107 -11.70 -11.53 -9.66
N THR A 108 -11.77 -12.61 -10.42
CA THR A 108 -10.81 -12.87 -11.51
C THR A 108 -10.92 -11.83 -12.63
N GLY A 109 -12.14 -11.45 -13.01
CA GLY A 109 -12.39 -10.39 -13.98
C GLY A 109 -11.90 -9.03 -13.50
N PHE A 110 -12.12 -8.71 -12.22
CA PHE A 110 -11.62 -7.50 -11.59
C PHE A 110 -10.09 -7.44 -11.61
N LEU A 111 -9.41 -8.52 -11.25
CA LEU A 111 -7.94 -8.60 -11.26
C LEU A 111 -7.35 -8.42 -12.66
N LYS A 112 -8.02 -8.95 -13.69
CA LYS A 112 -7.61 -8.73 -15.08
C LYS A 112 -7.72 -7.26 -15.47
N LEU A 113 -8.84 -6.60 -15.17
CA LEU A 113 -9.01 -5.17 -15.43
C LEU A 113 -7.96 -4.33 -14.70
N TYR A 114 -7.71 -4.66 -13.43
CA TYR A 114 -6.67 -4.00 -12.63
C TYR A 114 -5.27 -4.19 -13.22
N GLN A 115 -4.94 -5.39 -13.71
CA GLN A 115 -3.68 -5.67 -14.39
C GLN A 115 -3.53 -4.85 -15.67
N ASP A 116 -4.58 -4.79 -16.49
CA ASP A 116 -4.59 -4.02 -17.75
C ASP A 116 -4.37 -2.52 -17.47
N GLN A 117 -5.03 -1.98 -16.44
CA GLN A 117 -4.87 -0.58 -16.00
C GLN A 117 -3.45 -0.28 -15.51
N ARG A 118 -2.82 -1.22 -14.78
CA ARG A 118 -1.42 -1.08 -14.35
C ARG A 118 -0.41 -1.16 -15.49
N GLY A 119 -0.74 -1.91 -16.54
CA GLY A 119 0.13 -2.13 -17.70
C GLY A 119 0.06 -1.06 -18.78
N ALA A 120 -0.91 -0.15 -18.72
CA ALA A 120 -1.09 0.91 -19.70
C ALA A 120 0.11 1.88 -19.70
N THR A 121 0.83 1.93 -20.83
CA THR A 121 2.08 2.70 -21.02
C THR A 121 1.87 4.21 -21.05
N GLU A 122 0.68 4.65 -21.46
CA GLU A 122 0.27 6.04 -21.34
C GLU A 122 -0.33 6.20 -19.95
N GLN A 123 0.42 6.78 -19.01
CA GLN A 123 -0.17 7.27 -17.76
C GLN A 123 -1.05 8.46 -18.11
N PRO A 124 -2.40 8.36 -18.12
CA PRO A 124 -3.16 9.58 -18.01
C PRO A 124 -3.01 10.01 -16.54
N LEU A 125 -2.55 11.23 -16.34
CA LEU A 125 -2.76 11.96 -15.09
C LEU A 125 -4.27 11.94 -14.83
N LEU A 126 -4.69 10.99 -13.98
CA LEU A 126 -6.07 10.52 -13.77
C LEU A 126 -6.73 9.86 -15.00
N PRO A 127 -7.32 8.66 -14.86
CA PRO A 127 -8.29 8.18 -15.85
C PRO A 127 -9.34 9.28 -16.04
N ARG A 128 -9.60 9.68 -17.30
CA ARG A 128 -10.59 10.73 -17.63
C ARG A 128 -12.00 10.42 -17.11
N ASP A 129 -12.22 9.19 -16.64
CA ASP A 129 -13.50 8.63 -16.22
C ASP A 129 -13.61 8.39 -14.71
N VAL A 130 -12.71 8.92 -13.87
CA VAL A 130 -12.88 8.81 -12.40
C VAL A 130 -14.05 9.67 -11.96
N GLY A 131 -15.07 9.04 -11.39
CA GLY A 131 -16.22 9.74 -10.84
C GLY A 131 -15.86 10.56 -9.59
N GLU A 132 -16.58 11.67 -9.35
CA GLU A 132 -16.41 12.52 -8.17
C GLU A 132 -16.48 11.71 -6.86
N ASP A 133 -17.45 10.81 -6.73
CA ASP A 133 -17.60 9.95 -5.54
C ASP A 133 -16.39 9.02 -5.34
N GLU A 134 -15.79 8.49 -6.42
CA GLU A 134 -14.63 7.61 -6.32
C GLU A 134 -13.43 8.35 -5.75
N ALA A 135 -13.23 9.56 -6.23
CA ALA A 135 -12.11 10.36 -5.85
C ALA A 135 -12.24 10.96 -4.44
N VAL A 136 -13.43 11.42 -4.06
CA VAL A 136 -13.71 11.79 -2.65
C VAL A 136 -13.46 10.60 -1.74
N GLY A 137 -13.97 9.42 -2.10
CA GLY A 137 -13.78 8.20 -1.32
C GLY A 137 -12.30 7.79 -1.17
N VAL A 138 -11.52 7.91 -2.24
CA VAL A 138 -10.07 7.65 -2.23
C VAL A 138 -9.34 8.63 -1.31
N VAL A 139 -9.62 9.94 -1.41
CA VAL A 139 -9.01 10.97 -0.54
C VAL A 139 -9.37 10.73 0.93
N MET A 140 -10.65 10.44 1.21
CA MET A 140 -11.14 10.15 2.55
C MET A 140 -10.40 8.97 3.17
N PHE A 141 -10.34 7.84 2.45
CA PHE A 141 -9.65 6.65 2.92
C PHE A 141 -8.14 6.89 3.08
N HIS A 142 -7.52 7.64 2.15
CA HIS A 142 -6.11 7.98 2.24
C HIS A 142 -5.78 8.78 3.50
N ASN A 143 -6.47 9.91 3.69
CA ASN A 143 -6.19 10.84 4.78
C ASN A 143 -6.58 10.28 6.15
N SER A 144 -7.70 9.53 6.21
CA SER A 144 -8.27 9.08 7.48
C SER A 144 -7.69 7.74 7.95
N ILE A 145 -7.19 6.89 7.05
CA ILE A 145 -6.78 5.52 7.39
C ILE A 145 -5.34 5.26 6.97
N VAL A 146 -5.03 5.41 5.67
CA VAL A 146 -3.72 5.01 5.11
C VAL A 146 -2.60 5.87 5.66
N GLN A 147 -2.74 7.19 5.63
CA GLN A 147 -1.68 8.10 6.07
C GLN A 147 -1.36 8.00 7.57
N PRO A 148 -2.34 7.96 8.50
CA PRO A 148 -2.07 7.71 9.92
C PRO A 148 -1.38 6.37 10.17
N LEU A 149 -1.85 5.30 9.53
CA LEU A 149 -1.21 3.99 9.64
C LEU A 149 0.20 3.98 9.06
N ALA A 150 0.45 4.65 7.93
CA ALA A 150 1.78 4.72 7.32
C ALA A 150 2.80 5.39 8.26
N ARG A 151 2.41 6.50 8.90
CA ARG A 151 3.26 7.18 9.89
C ARG A 151 3.54 6.30 11.12
N TYR A 152 2.53 5.59 11.60
CA TYR A 152 2.68 4.67 12.72
C TYR A 152 3.55 3.48 12.36
N TYR A 153 3.32 2.85 11.21
CA TYR A 153 4.14 1.76 10.69
C TYR A 153 5.59 2.20 10.56
N PHE A 154 5.87 3.37 10.00
CA PHE A 154 7.22 3.93 9.86
C PHE A 154 7.93 3.99 11.22
N SER A 155 7.26 4.55 12.23
CA SER A 155 7.82 4.66 13.58
C SER A 155 8.01 3.29 14.24
N TRP A 156 7.05 2.38 14.07
CA TRP A 156 7.10 1.03 14.64
C TRP A 156 8.22 0.18 14.01
N SER A 157 8.33 0.20 12.68
CA SER A 157 9.32 -0.60 11.93
C SER A 157 10.74 -0.11 12.15
N LEU A 158 11.00 1.21 12.15
CA LEU A 158 12.30 1.75 12.54
C LEU A 158 12.60 1.54 14.02
N GLY A 159 11.58 1.56 14.88
CA GLY A 159 11.71 1.21 16.28
C GLY A 159 12.12 -0.26 16.49
N ASN A 160 11.62 -1.17 15.65
CA ASN A 160 12.06 -2.56 15.63
C ASN A 160 13.49 -2.68 15.13
N LEU A 161 13.85 -2.02 14.01
CA LEU A 161 15.23 -1.99 13.51
C LEU A 161 16.20 -1.55 14.59
N ALA A 162 15.90 -0.46 15.29
CA ALA A 162 16.76 0.08 16.35
C ALA A 162 16.96 -0.84 17.56
N ARG A 163 16.14 -1.90 17.71
CA ARG A 163 16.31 -2.92 18.74
C ARG A 163 17.19 -4.09 18.28
N GLU A 164 17.43 -4.22 16.98
CA GLU A 164 18.30 -5.25 16.44
C GLU A 164 19.76 -4.98 16.81
N GLN A 165 20.50 -6.04 17.10
CA GLN A 165 21.89 -5.92 17.49
C GLN A 165 22.73 -5.35 16.34
N GLY A 166 23.41 -4.23 16.62
CA GLY A 166 24.27 -3.55 15.64
C GLY A 166 23.53 -2.54 14.76
N ALA A 167 22.21 -2.38 14.88
CA ALA A 167 21.49 -1.31 14.20
C ALA A 167 21.78 0.06 14.83
N LEU A 168 21.76 1.10 14.00
CA LEU A 168 21.82 2.50 14.42
C LEU A 168 20.44 3.15 14.29
N GLN A 169 20.16 4.11 15.18
CA GLN A 169 18.90 4.86 15.14
C GLN A 169 18.86 5.81 13.93
N SER A 170 17.69 5.91 13.30
CA SER A 170 17.40 6.92 12.29
C SER A 170 16.29 7.82 12.78
N HIS A 171 16.54 9.13 12.74
CA HIS A 171 15.54 10.17 13.06
C HIS A 171 15.06 10.92 11.81
N GLU A 172 15.56 10.54 10.63
CA GLU A 172 15.21 11.20 9.38
C GLU A 172 13.81 10.79 8.93
N PRO A 173 12.97 11.73 8.45
CA PRO A 173 11.67 11.40 7.88
C PRO A 173 11.82 10.46 6.66
N PRO A 174 10.77 9.72 6.28
CA PRO A 174 10.81 8.88 5.10
C PRO A 174 11.10 9.70 3.84
N SER A 175 11.89 9.15 2.92
CA SER A 175 12.02 9.71 1.59
C SER A 175 10.69 9.60 0.82
N ARG A 176 10.50 10.38 -0.24
CA ARG A 176 9.32 10.25 -1.11
C ARG A 176 9.18 8.82 -1.67
N THR A 177 10.28 8.16 -1.95
CA THR A 177 10.28 6.80 -2.50
C THR A 177 9.86 5.79 -1.43
N GLU A 178 10.38 5.90 -0.21
CA GLU A 178 9.98 5.06 0.94
C GLU A 178 8.50 5.24 1.26
N GLU A 179 8.02 6.49 1.32
CA GLU A 179 6.61 6.82 1.52
C GLU A 179 5.73 6.19 0.42
N THR A 180 6.15 6.31 -0.84
CA THR A 180 5.44 5.71 -1.97
C THR A 180 5.38 4.18 -1.85
N ARG A 181 6.50 3.50 -1.52
CA ARG A 181 6.53 2.04 -1.34
C ARG A 181 5.57 1.62 -0.21
N LEU A 182 5.60 2.34 0.91
CA LEU A 182 4.76 2.05 2.06
C LEU A 182 3.27 2.21 1.76
N VAL A 183 2.87 3.37 1.21
CA VAL A 183 1.48 3.66 0.86
C VAL A 183 0.96 2.65 -0.16
N ARG A 184 1.78 2.31 -1.16
CA ARG A 184 1.48 1.28 -2.16
C ARG A 184 1.28 -0.10 -1.54
N ALA A 185 2.14 -0.50 -0.61
CA ALA A 185 2.02 -1.75 0.12
C ALA A 185 0.70 -1.83 0.90
N MET A 186 0.31 -0.73 1.57
CA MET A 186 -0.95 -0.65 2.31
C MET A 186 -2.17 -0.83 1.41
N TYR A 187 -2.22 -0.15 0.26
CA TYR A 187 -3.32 -0.33 -0.68
C TYR A 187 -3.39 -1.76 -1.22
N ARG A 188 -2.26 -2.36 -1.58
CA ARG A 188 -2.25 -3.74 -2.10
C ARG A 188 -2.60 -4.76 -1.04
N PHE A 189 -2.18 -4.56 0.21
CA PHE A 189 -2.65 -5.33 1.35
C PHE A 189 -4.18 -5.22 1.49
N GLN A 190 -4.72 -3.99 1.54
CA GLN A 190 -6.17 -3.78 1.65
C GLN A 190 -6.94 -4.40 0.46
N LEU A 191 -6.39 -4.31 -0.74
CA LEU A 191 -6.99 -4.91 -1.93
C LEU A 191 -7.10 -6.43 -1.76
N SER A 192 -6.07 -7.10 -1.23
CA SER A 192 -6.14 -8.53 -0.93
C SER A 192 -7.24 -8.86 0.09
N CYS A 193 -7.43 -8.02 1.12
CA CYS A 193 -8.50 -8.16 2.11
C CYS A 193 -9.88 -8.05 1.47
N ASN A 194 -10.06 -7.11 0.53
CA ASN A 194 -11.34 -6.93 -0.17
C ASN A 194 -11.64 -8.10 -1.13
N LEU A 195 -10.63 -8.64 -1.80
CA LEU A 195 -10.81 -9.68 -2.83
C LEU A 195 -10.95 -11.09 -2.25
N PHE A 196 -10.11 -11.44 -1.27
CA PHE A 196 -10.01 -12.81 -0.75
C PHE A 196 -10.36 -12.91 0.74
N GLY A 197 -10.21 -11.80 1.47
CA GLY A 197 -10.47 -11.74 2.90
C GLY A 197 -11.94 -11.54 3.25
N ARG A 198 -12.20 -11.29 4.53
CA ARG A 198 -13.52 -10.90 5.01
C ARG A 198 -13.87 -9.48 4.59
N GLY A 199 -12.91 -8.56 4.56
CA GLY A 199 -13.18 -7.14 4.33
C GLY A 199 -14.15 -6.55 5.37
N LYS A 200 -14.62 -5.32 5.12
CA LYS A 200 -15.51 -4.60 6.07
C LYS A 200 -16.99 -4.97 5.98
N HIS A 201 -17.45 -5.40 4.81
CA HIS A 201 -18.88 -5.56 4.50
C HIS A 201 -19.34 -7.01 4.35
N ALA A 202 -18.45 -8.00 4.54
CA ALA A 202 -18.88 -9.39 4.34
C ALA A 202 -19.86 -9.83 5.44
N PRO A 203 -21.01 -10.41 5.05
CA PRO A 203 -21.91 -11.09 5.98
C PRO A 203 -21.19 -12.17 6.78
N THR A 204 -21.67 -12.44 8.00
CA THR A 204 -21.09 -13.44 8.89
C THR A 204 -21.07 -14.84 8.28
N LEU A 205 -22.02 -15.14 7.37
CA LEU A 205 -22.27 -16.46 6.78
C LEU A 205 -21.97 -16.54 5.27
N SER A 206 -21.06 -15.73 4.75
CA SER A 206 -20.68 -15.84 3.33
C SER A 206 -20.00 -17.18 3.03
N PRO A 207 -20.40 -17.90 1.97
CA PRO A 207 -19.70 -19.11 1.56
C PRO A 207 -18.28 -18.75 1.06
N PRO A 208 -17.31 -19.67 1.22
CA PRO A 208 -15.99 -19.51 0.62
C PRO A 208 -16.06 -19.31 -0.88
N LEU A 209 -15.21 -18.41 -1.40
CA LEU A 209 -15.07 -18.17 -2.85
C LEU A 209 -14.34 -19.33 -3.57
N GLY A 210 -13.84 -20.32 -2.82
CA GLY A 210 -13.15 -21.48 -3.36
C GLY A 210 -11.81 -21.17 -4.03
N PHE A 211 -11.10 -20.11 -3.59
CA PHE A 211 -9.72 -19.86 -4.01
C PHE A 211 -8.75 -20.72 -3.20
N GLU A 212 -7.92 -21.51 -3.89
CA GLU A 212 -6.77 -22.16 -3.26
C GLU A 212 -5.65 -21.15 -3.03
N SER A 213 -4.76 -21.41 -2.07
CA SER A 213 -3.61 -20.53 -1.78
C SER A 213 -2.73 -20.28 -3.02
N ALA A 214 -2.56 -21.31 -3.86
CA ALA A 214 -1.86 -21.19 -5.14
C ALA A 214 -2.62 -20.35 -6.18
N ASP A 215 -3.95 -20.32 -6.13
CA ASP A 215 -4.75 -19.44 -7.00
C ASP A 215 -4.55 -17.98 -6.61
N ILE A 216 -4.60 -17.66 -5.31
CA ILE A 216 -4.36 -16.30 -4.81
C ILE A 216 -2.97 -15.83 -5.23
N LEU A 217 -1.95 -16.67 -5.02
CA LEU A 217 -0.60 -16.36 -5.46
C LEU A 217 -0.55 -16.08 -6.98
N ARG A 218 -1.11 -16.98 -7.80
CA ARG A 218 -1.06 -16.86 -9.26
C ARG A 218 -1.84 -15.65 -9.78
N LEU A 219 -3.04 -15.42 -9.28
CA LEU A 219 -3.95 -14.40 -9.80
C LEU A 219 -3.64 -13.00 -9.25
N PHE A 220 -3.10 -12.93 -8.03
CA PHE A 220 -2.85 -11.66 -7.35
C PHE A 220 -1.37 -11.37 -7.16
N LEU A 221 -0.62 -12.20 -6.43
CA LEU A 221 0.78 -11.89 -6.10
C LEU A 221 1.68 -11.83 -7.35
N CYS A 222 1.43 -12.67 -8.35
CA CYS A 222 2.17 -12.63 -9.62
C CYS A 222 1.93 -11.37 -10.46
N LEU A 223 0.96 -10.51 -10.10
CA LEU A 223 0.80 -9.19 -10.73
C LEU A 223 1.96 -8.24 -10.37
N PHE A 224 2.68 -8.52 -9.29
CA PHE A 224 3.70 -7.65 -8.74
C PHE A 224 5.10 -8.23 -8.93
N GLU A 225 6.11 -7.37 -8.84
CA GLU A 225 7.49 -7.82 -8.72
C GLU A 225 7.75 -8.44 -7.34
N PRO A 226 8.72 -9.37 -7.18
CA PRO A 226 8.95 -10.06 -5.91
C PRO A 226 9.15 -9.14 -4.69
N TRP A 227 9.86 -8.02 -4.86
CA TRP A 227 10.04 -7.05 -3.78
C TRP A 227 8.74 -6.32 -3.44
N GLU A 228 7.88 -6.04 -4.43
CA GLU A 228 6.56 -5.47 -4.20
C GLU A 228 5.64 -6.45 -3.46
N VAL A 229 5.82 -7.76 -3.64
CA VAL A 229 5.13 -8.79 -2.85
C VAL A 229 5.60 -8.78 -1.40
N GLU A 230 6.91 -8.67 -1.18
CA GLU A 230 7.46 -8.52 0.18
C GLU A 230 7.07 -7.21 0.85
N GLU A 231 6.86 -6.12 0.10
CA GLU A 231 6.29 -4.88 0.64
C GLU A 231 4.91 -5.16 1.26
N ILE A 232 4.06 -5.92 0.57
CA ILE A 232 2.74 -6.35 1.08
C ILE A 232 2.92 -7.26 2.30
N ALA A 233 3.87 -8.21 2.24
CA ALA A 233 4.12 -9.14 3.34
C ALA A 233 4.55 -8.41 4.62
N CYS A 234 5.33 -7.32 4.53
CA CYS A 234 5.68 -6.51 5.69
C CYS A 234 4.46 -5.86 6.35
N ILE A 235 3.48 -5.42 5.57
CA ILE A 235 2.21 -4.89 6.11
C ILE A 235 1.37 -6.01 6.73
N ASN A 236 1.37 -7.20 6.14
CA ASN A 236 0.73 -8.38 6.73
C ASN A 236 1.36 -8.73 8.09
N THR A 237 2.69 -8.83 8.18
CA THR A 237 3.41 -9.08 9.44
C THR A 237 3.12 -8.00 10.48
N PHE A 238 3.06 -6.73 10.08
CA PHE A 238 2.65 -5.64 10.96
C PHE A 238 1.24 -5.86 11.53
N ALA A 239 0.25 -6.18 10.68
CA ALA A 239 -1.10 -6.46 11.13
C ALA A 239 -1.14 -7.68 12.07
N THR A 240 -0.41 -8.75 11.72
CA THR A 240 -0.27 -9.97 12.53
C THR A 240 0.20 -9.65 13.94
N GLU A 241 1.29 -8.88 14.10
CA GLU A 241 1.79 -8.53 15.43
C GLU A 241 0.81 -7.71 16.25
N LYS A 242 0.09 -6.77 15.62
CA LYS A 242 -0.87 -5.93 16.34
C LYS A 242 -2.04 -6.74 16.84
N TYR A 243 -2.61 -7.60 16.01
CA TYR A 243 -3.74 -8.43 16.41
C TYR A 243 -3.33 -9.57 17.34
N ASP A 244 -2.15 -10.19 17.16
CA ASP A 244 -1.68 -11.22 18.08
C ASP A 244 -1.43 -10.65 19.49
N ARG A 245 -0.91 -9.43 19.59
CA ARG A 245 -0.81 -8.73 20.87
C ARG A 245 -2.20 -8.48 21.47
N VAL A 246 -3.15 -7.98 20.69
CA VAL A 246 -4.53 -7.76 21.15
C VAL A 246 -5.17 -9.06 21.64
N PHE A 247 -5.00 -10.16 20.91
CA PHE A 247 -5.52 -11.47 21.30
C PHE A 247 -4.92 -11.95 22.62
N SER A 248 -3.65 -11.64 22.87
CA SER A 248 -3.00 -11.93 24.16
C SER A 248 -3.57 -11.04 25.27
N ASP A 249 -3.77 -9.75 25.00
CA ASP A 249 -4.25 -8.75 25.97
C ASP A 249 -5.70 -9.03 26.41
N ILE A 250 -6.58 -9.46 25.51
CA ILE A 250 -8.00 -9.77 25.82
C ILE A 250 -8.27 -11.25 26.11
N ARG A 251 -7.22 -12.09 26.18
CA ARG A 251 -7.35 -13.56 26.21
C ARG A 251 -8.31 -14.05 27.28
N TRP A 252 -8.18 -13.54 28.51
CA TRP A 252 -9.05 -13.94 29.61
C TRP A 252 -10.46 -13.40 29.45
N ASP A 253 -10.63 -12.19 28.91
CA ASP A 253 -11.94 -11.59 28.72
C ASP A 253 -12.81 -12.40 27.77
N VAL A 254 -12.23 -13.01 26.74
CA VAL A 254 -12.98 -13.81 25.76
C VAL A 254 -12.90 -15.31 26.01
N HIS A 255 -12.29 -15.75 27.11
CA HIS A 255 -12.20 -17.16 27.41
C HIS A 255 -13.55 -17.73 27.84
N GLU A 256 -13.91 -18.94 27.39
CA GLU A 256 -15.21 -19.55 27.72
C GLU A 256 -15.40 -19.80 29.23
N GLU A 257 -14.31 -19.99 29.97
CA GLU A 257 -14.33 -20.13 31.43
C GLU A 257 -14.38 -18.78 32.18
N ASN A 258 -14.42 -17.64 31.48
CA ASN A 258 -14.60 -16.37 32.15
C ASN A 258 -15.99 -16.34 32.80
N PRO A 259 -16.12 -15.99 34.11
CA PRO A 259 -17.40 -15.98 34.82
C PRO A 259 -18.49 -15.13 34.16
N LYS A 260 -18.14 -14.16 33.31
CA LYS A 260 -19.12 -13.38 32.54
C LYS A 260 -19.97 -14.24 31.58
N PHE A 261 -19.51 -15.45 31.26
CA PHE A 261 -20.22 -16.42 30.42
C PHE A 261 -20.89 -17.54 31.24
N ASP A 262 -20.88 -17.47 32.58
CA ASP A 262 -21.35 -18.53 33.48
C ASP A 262 -22.71 -19.09 33.04
N GLY A 263 -22.70 -20.35 32.57
CA GLY A 263 -23.89 -21.13 32.20
C GLY A 263 -24.04 -21.43 30.69
N GLN A 264 -23.29 -20.78 29.81
CA GLN A 264 -23.31 -21.11 28.37
C GLN A 264 -22.30 -22.24 28.06
N ARG A 265 -22.78 -23.49 28.14
CA ARG A 265 -22.08 -24.70 27.69
C ARG A 265 -22.65 -25.17 26.34
N PRO A 266 -21.93 -25.98 25.54
CA PRO A 266 -21.91 -25.94 24.09
C PRO A 266 -23.24 -25.66 23.36
N PRO A 267 -23.21 -24.83 22.29
CA PRO A 267 -21.99 -24.29 21.65
C PRO A 267 -21.30 -23.17 22.45
N THR A 268 -20.03 -22.87 22.11
CA THR A 268 -19.21 -21.79 22.71
C THR A 268 -20.04 -20.51 22.82
N PRO A 269 -20.03 -19.82 23.98
CA PRO A 269 -20.80 -18.59 24.19
C PRO A 269 -20.57 -17.55 23.10
N ASP A 270 -21.62 -16.78 22.75
CA ASP A 270 -21.46 -15.66 21.83
C ASP A 270 -20.43 -14.66 22.41
N GLY A 271 -19.38 -14.37 21.64
CA GLY A 271 -18.27 -13.50 22.05
C GLY A 271 -17.18 -14.17 22.88
N ALA A 272 -17.21 -15.50 23.05
CA ALA A 272 -16.09 -16.28 23.57
C ALA A 272 -15.25 -16.88 22.43
N PHE A 273 -13.93 -16.96 22.63
CA PHE A 273 -12.96 -17.50 21.67
C PHE A 273 -11.91 -18.36 22.39
N ASP A 274 -11.62 -19.52 21.82
CA ASP A 274 -10.52 -20.37 22.26
C ASP A 274 -9.20 -19.91 21.62
N PHE A 275 -8.50 -19.03 22.34
CA PHE A 275 -7.17 -18.57 21.96
C PHE A 275 -6.03 -19.48 22.44
N ASP A 276 -6.32 -20.51 23.24
CA ASP A 276 -5.32 -21.46 23.75
C ASP A 276 -5.03 -22.57 22.76
N ASN A 277 -6.04 -22.94 21.97
CA ASN A 277 -5.82 -23.76 20.80
C ASN A 277 -5.08 -22.95 19.73
N SER A 278 -3.82 -23.33 19.48
CA SER A 278 -2.94 -22.64 18.52
C SER A 278 -3.52 -22.60 17.10
N TRP A 279 -4.24 -23.64 16.67
CA TRP A 279 -4.87 -23.69 15.36
C TRP A 279 -6.09 -22.74 15.29
N THR A 280 -6.93 -22.73 16.33
CA THR A 280 -8.08 -21.82 16.42
C THR A 280 -7.60 -20.37 16.47
N ARG A 281 -6.62 -20.07 17.33
CA ARG A 281 -5.99 -18.75 17.44
C ARG A 281 -5.45 -18.28 16.10
N LEU A 282 -4.66 -19.10 15.41
CA LEU A 282 -4.09 -18.76 14.11
C LEU A 282 -5.18 -18.50 13.05
N SER A 283 -6.22 -19.33 13.04
CA SER A 283 -7.35 -19.16 12.12
C SER A 283 -8.11 -17.86 12.39
N LEU A 284 -8.46 -17.58 13.64
CA LEU A 284 -9.11 -16.32 14.04
C LEU A 284 -8.24 -15.11 13.73
N LEU A 285 -6.92 -15.23 13.93
CA LEU A 285 -5.97 -14.17 13.63
C LEU A 285 -5.96 -13.85 12.13
N ARG A 286 -5.88 -14.88 11.27
CA ARG A 286 -5.95 -14.75 9.81
C ARG A 286 -7.25 -14.11 9.34
N GLY A 287 -8.39 -14.56 9.88
CA GLY A 287 -9.68 -13.98 9.54
C GLY A 287 -9.80 -12.51 9.97
N THR A 288 -9.30 -12.18 11.16
CA THR A 288 -9.29 -10.80 11.69
C THR A 288 -8.37 -9.88 10.88
N ILE A 289 -7.16 -10.31 10.55
CA ILE A 289 -6.24 -9.57 9.65
C ILE A 289 -6.93 -9.30 8.30
N SER A 290 -7.65 -10.28 7.78
CA SER A 290 -8.34 -10.18 6.49
C SER A 290 -9.51 -9.18 6.44
N ARG A 291 -9.86 -8.54 7.57
CA ARG A 291 -10.81 -7.40 7.61
C ARG A 291 -10.18 -6.10 7.11
N GLY A 292 -8.84 -6.02 7.14
CA GLY A 292 -8.07 -4.94 6.53
C GLY A 292 -7.75 -3.77 7.45
N LEU A 293 -7.36 -2.66 6.82
CA LEU A 293 -6.77 -1.49 7.46
C LEU A 293 -7.77 -0.67 8.28
N GLU A 294 -9.07 -0.70 7.95
CA GLU A 294 -10.08 0.06 8.72
C GLU A 294 -10.20 -0.45 10.16
N LEU A 295 -10.23 -1.78 10.35
CA LEU A 295 -10.21 -2.39 11.68
C LEU A 295 -8.87 -2.13 12.37
N LEU A 296 -7.76 -2.28 11.65
CA LEU A 296 -6.42 -2.09 12.21
C LEU A 296 -6.23 -0.64 12.72
N HIS A 297 -6.69 0.33 11.93
CA HIS A 297 -6.72 1.73 12.33
C HIS A 297 -7.60 1.95 13.57
N SER A 298 -8.77 1.32 13.63
CA SER A 298 -9.69 1.46 14.76
C SER A 298 -9.10 0.91 16.06
N VAL A 299 -8.47 -0.27 16.00
CA VAL A 299 -7.75 -0.88 17.12
C VAL A 299 -6.59 0.01 17.60
N ILE A 300 -5.81 0.59 16.68
CA ILE A 300 -4.61 1.37 17.04
C ILE A 300 -4.97 2.77 17.56
N PHE A 301 -5.96 3.44 16.98
CA PHE A 301 -6.18 4.88 17.20
C PHE A 301 -7.54 5.24 17.83
N LYS A 302 -8.52 4.34 17.81
CA LYS A 302 -9.90 4.64 18.26
C LYS A 302 -10.29 3.94 19.56
N VAL A 303 -9.55 2.91 19.98
CA VAL A 303 -9.73 2.26 21.28
C VAL A 303 -9.48 3.28 22.40
N LYS A 304 -10.38 3.30 23.39
CA LYS A 304 -10.37 4.30 24.47
C LYS A 304 -9.84 3.70 25.77
N ASP A 305 -10.28 2.48 26.05
CA ASP A 305 -9.97 1.70 27.24
C ASP A 305 -10.07 0.20 26.90
N HIS A 306 -9.77 -0.64 27.89
CA HIS A 306 -9.76 -2.10 27.75
C HIS A 306 -11.15 -2.67 27.45
N GLU A 307 -12.22 -2.15 28.08
CA GLU A 307 -13.58 -2.63 27.84
C GLU A 307 -14.04 -2.34 26.41
N HIS A 308 -13.72 -1.16 25.88
CA HIS A 308 -13.96 -0.81 24.49
C HIS A 308 -13.19 -1.72 23.53
N LEU A 309 -11.93 -2.07 23.85
CA LEU A 309 -11.16 -3.04 23.06
C LEU A 309 -11.84 -4.41 23.04
N VAL A 310 -12.21 -4.95 24.20
CA VAL A 310 -12.86 -6.25 24.32
C VAL A 310 -14.17 -6.26 23.52
N SER A 311 -15.03 -5.27 23.71
CA SER A 311 -16.32 -5.18 23.00
C SER A 311 -16.13 -5.10 21.49
N MET A 312 -15.22 -4.23 21.00
CA MET A 312 -14.92 -4.11 19.58
C MET A 312 -14.42 -5.42 19.00
N MET A 313 -13.48 -6.08 19.68
CA MET A 313 -12.88 -7.32 19.18
C MET A 313 -13.87 -8.48 19.23
N GLN A 314 -14.78 -8.54 20.20
CA GLN A 314 -15.83 -9.56 20.22
C GLN A 314 -16.75 -9.50 18.98
N GLU A 315 -16.99 -8.30 18.44
CA GLU A 315 -17.77 -8.11 17.20
C GLU A 315 -16.95 -8.37 15.93
N GLU A 316 -15.66 -8.05 15.96
CA GLU A 316 -14.82 -7.99 14.76
C GLU A 316 -13.98 -9.27 14.53
N ILE A 317 -13.62 -10.00 15.58
CA ILE A 317 -12.92 -11.28 15.49
C ILE A 317 -13.72 -12.25 14.64
N SER A 318 -13.05 -12.90 13.70
CA SER A 318 -13.73 -13.80 12.78
C SER A 318 -12.79 -14.86 12.21
N PHE A 319 -13.37 -16.00 11.85
CA PHE A 319 -12.72 -16.97 11.00
C PHE A 319 -12.60 -16.43 9.56
N PRO A 320 -11.57 -16.85 8.81
CA PRO A 320 -11.44 -16.46 7.41
C PRO A 320 -12.55 -17.11 6.59
N LEU A 321 -12.94 -16.47 5.49
CA LEU A 321 -13.92 -17.03 4.56
C LEU A 321 -13.35 -18.14 3.67
N GLY A 322 -12.04 -18.41 3.73
CA GLY A 322 -11.32 -19.36 2.89
C GLY A 322 -9.82 -19.11 3.04
N ASN A 323 -9.03 -19.47 2.03
CA ASN A 323 -7.63 -19.05 2.00
C ASN A 323 -7.53 -17.51 1.91
N VAL A 324 -6.62 -16.93 2.67
CA VAL A 324 -6.34 -15.49 2.68
C VAL A 324 -4.93 -15.23 2.16
N LEU A 325 -4.51 -13.96 2.18
CA LEU A 325 -3.18 -13.53 1.74
C LEU A 325 -2.05 -14.32 2.41
N ASP A 326 -2.16 -14.58 3.71
CA ASP A 326 -1.17 -15.32 4.49
C ASP A 326 -0.92 -16.73 3.93
N ASP A 327 -1.98 -17.45 3.56
CA ASP A 327 -1.88 -18.79 2.97
C ASP A 327 -1.14 -18.76 1.62
N ALA A 328 -1.30 -17.69 0.85
CA ALA A 328 -0.63 -17.50 -0.42
C ALA A 328 0.88 -17.27 -0.27
N PHE A 329 1.38 -16.88 0.90
CA PHE A 329 2.82 -16.77 1.15
C PHE A 329 3.48 -18.12 1.45
N SER A 330 2.72 -19.18 1.70
CA SER A 330 3.26 -20.49 2.07
C SER A 330 4.19 -21.10 1.02
N GLU A 331 5.12 -21.95 1.48
CA GLU A 331 5.98 -22.77 0.62
C GLU A 331 5.14 -23.59 -0.37
N GLY A 332 4.08 -24.22 0.15
CA GLY A 332 3.13 -25.01 -0.63
C GLY A 332 2.53 -24.21 -1.78
N ALA A 333 2.00 -23.01 -1.52
CA ALA A 333 1.43 -22.17 -2.58
C ALA A 333 2.46 -21.86 -3.68
N GLN A 334 3.70 -21.55 -3.29
CA GLN A 334 4.77 -21.29 -4.24
C GLN A 334 5.19 -22.52 -5.05
N PHE A 335 5.34 -23.67 -4.39
CA PHE A 335 5.67 -24.93 -5.04
C PHE A 335 4.60 -25.31 -6.07
N HIS A 336 3.33 -25.30 -5.67
CA HIS A 336 2.20 -25.63 -6.55
C HIS A 336 2.12 -24.66 -7.74
N ARG A 337 2.28 -23.35 -7.51
CA ARG A 337 2.29 -22.37 -8.61
C ARG A 337 3.47 -22.58 -9.55
N ARG A 338 4.69 -22.82 -9.06
CA ARG A 338 5.88 -23.08 -9.90
C ARG A 338 5.71 -24.32 -10.76
N ARG A 339 5.18 -25.40 -10.16
CA ARG A 339 4.96 -26.68 -10.83
C ARG A 339 3.88 -26.60 -11.91
N ASN A 340 2.76 -25.94 -11.62
CA ASN A 340 1.59 -25.97 -12.50
C ASN A 340 1.50 -24.76 -13.45
N HIS A 341 2.13 -23.63 -13.09
CA HIS A 341 2.08 -22.37 -13.82
C HIS A 341 3.46 -21.68 -13.86
N PRO A 342 4.47 -22.30 -14.49
CA PRO A 342 5.79 -21.69 -14.61
C PRO A 342 5.70 -20.40 -15.43
N SER A 343 6.43 -19.38 -15.00
CA SER A 343 6.48 -18.08 -15.65
C SER A 343 7.88 -17.78 -16.18
N LYS A 344 7.98 -16.87 -17.16
CA LYS A 344 9.30 -16.38 -17.61
C LYS A 344 10.12 -15.76 -16.46
N ARG A 345 9.48 -15.29 -15.38
CA ARG A 345 10.18 -14.77 -14.20
C ARG A 345 10.89 -15.86 -13.40
N ASP A 346 10.38 -17.10 -13.44
CA ASP A 346 11.06 -18.25 -12.83
C ASP A 346 12.36 -18.62 -13.55
N LEU A 347 12.54 -18.13 -14.78
CA LEU A 347 13.75 -18.29 -15.59
C LEU A 347 14.67 -17.07 -15.56
N LYS A 348 14.24 -15.95 -14.96
CA LYS A 348 15.00 -14.68 -14.97
C LYS A 348 15.84 -14.56 -13.69
N GLN A 349 17.14 -14.30 -13.87
CA GLN A 349 18.07 -13.84 -12.83
C GLN A 349 18.55 -12.40 -13.14
N THR A 350 17.65 -11.41 -13.24
CA THR A 350 18.06 -10.03 -13.60
C THR A 350 17.84 -9.00 -12.49
N ARG A 351 18.89 -8.22 -12.24
CA ARG A 351 19.24 -7.50 -11.02
C ARG A 351 18.29 -6.37 -10.62
N ARG A 352 18.08 -6.26 -9.30
CA ARG A 352 17.81 -5.04 -8.49
C ARG A 352 17.58 -5.40 -7.01
N TRP A 353 17.22 -6.65 -6.71
CA TRP A 353 16.94 -7.21 -5.39
C TRP A 353 18.10 -8.07 -4.84
N THR A 354 19.15 -7.46 -4.30
CA THR A 354 20.45 -8.15 -4.22
C THR A 354 21.09 -8.33 -2.84
N ILE A 355 20.64 -7.65 -1.78
CA ILE A 355 21.37 -7.70 -0.49
C ILE A 355 21.26 -9.09 0.15
N ILE A 356 20.04 -9.59 0.41
CA ILE A 356 19.82 -10.96 0.93
C ILE A 356 20.16 -12.07 -0.08
N TRP A 357 20.33 -11.70 -1.36
CA TRP A 357 20.62 -12.63 -2.44
C TRP A 357 22.03 -12.45 -3.00
N HIS A 358 22.98 -11.95 -2.20
CA HIS A 358 24.40 -11.85 -2.53
C HIS A 358 24.71 -11.22 -3.91
N GLY A 359 24.13 -10.07 -4.24
CA GLY A 359 24.39 -9.41 -5.53
C GLY A 359 23.55 -9.93 -6.70
N THR A 360 22.72 -10.96 -6.48
CA THR A 360 21.98 -11.66 -7.55
C THR A 360 20.48 -11.53 -7.38
N TYR A 361 19.71 -11.73 -8.46
CA TYR A 361 18.25 -11.66 -8.39
C TYR A 361 17.67 -12.99 -7.89
N SER A 362 16.61 -12.89 -7.10
CA SER A 362 15.75 -14.01 -6.72
C SER A 362 14.30 -13.64 -6.91
N ASN A 363 13.49 -14.61 -7.33
CA ASN A 363 12.04 -14.48 -7.37
C ASN A 363 11.35 -15.20 -6.19
N LEU A 364 12.12 -15.54 -5.15
CA LEU A 364 11.59 -16.04 -3.90
C LEU A 364 11.12 -14.89 -3.00
N TYR A 365 9.99 -15.13 -2.33
CA TYR A 365 9.30 -14.25 -1.38
C TYR A 365 8.47 -15.14 -0.43
N GLY A 366 7.58 -14.59 0.38
CA GLY A 366 6.73 -15.33 1.31
C GLY A 366 7.55 -16.19 2.26
N TYR A 367 7.24 -17.47 2.35
CA TYR A 367 7.93 -18.45 3.20
C TYR A 367 9.47 -18.37 3.19
N TYR A 368 10.09 -17.97 2.07
CA TYR A 368 11.55 -17.89 1.95
C TYR A 368 12.18 -16.66 2.61
N VAL A 369 11.37 -15.72 3.10
CA VAL A 369 11.77 -14.55 3.86
C VAL A 369 11.04 -14.59 5.20
N GLN A 370 11.78 -14.58 6.31
CA GLN A 370 11.18 -14.70 7.64
C GLN A 370 10.62 -13.38 8.14
N ASP A 371 9.67 -13.49 9.07
CA ASP A 371 9.01 -12.33 9.67
C ASP A 371 9.99 -11.44 10.44
N SER A 372 11.06 -12.00 11.02
CA SER A 372 12.17 -11.25 11.67
C SER A 372 12.64 -10.05 10.84
N ILE A 373 12.83 -10.28 9.53
CA ILE A 373 13.28 -9.28 8.57
C ILE A 373 12.14 -8.33 8.16
N ARG A 374 10.91 -8.85 8.06
CA ARG A 374 9.71 -8.05 7.71
C ARG A 374 9.31 -7.05 8.79
N ARG A 375 9.55 -7.39 10.06
CA ARG A 375 9.20 -6.56 11.23
C ARG A 375 9.78 -5.16 11.19
N TRP A 376 10.93 -5.01 10.55
CA TRP A 376 11.56 -3.71 10.39
C TRP A 376 11.46 -3.17 8.96
N GLY A 377 10.69 -3.81 8.07
CA GLY A 377 10.31 -3.24 6.78
C GLY A 377 11.45 -3.13 5.76
N TYR A 378 12.35 -4.12 5.72
CA TYR A 378 13.58 -4.09 4.92
C TYR A 378 13.47 -3.71 3.44
N VAL A 379 12.34 -4.02 2.80
CA VAL A 379 12.01 -3.66 1.41
C VAL A 379 11.53 -2.22 1.22
N ILE A 380 11.07 -1.59 2.30
CA ILE A 380 10.47 -0.26 2.26
C ILE A 380 11.57 0.81 2.14
N TRP A 381 12.69 0.60 2.84
CA TRP A 381 13.73 1.62 3.00
C TRP A 381 14.67 1.74 1.81
N ASP A 382 15.13 2.96 1.57
CA ASP A 382 16.14 3.22 0.57
C ASP A 382 17.52 2.71 1.02
N ALA A 383 18.35 2.34 0.05
CA ALA A 383 19.71 1.84 0.31
C ALA A 383 20.52 2.78 1.20
N VAL A 384 20.40 4.10 0.99
CA VAL A 384 21.08 5.11 1.82
C VAL A 384 20.66 5.03 3.29
N ARG A 385 19.36 4.81 3.56
CA ARG A 385 18.89 4.62 4.94
C ARG A 385 19.47 3.34 5.51
N LEU A 386 19.38 2.23 4.77
CA LEU A 386 19.87 0.93 5.21
C LEU A 386 21.35 0.97 5.59
N GLU A 387 22.19 1.62 4.77
CA GLU A 387 23.62 1.84 5.04
C GLU A 387 23.83 2.68 6.31
N ARG A 388 23.12 3.81 6.44
CA ARG A 388 23.26 4.71 7.61
C ARG A 388 22.79 4.07 8.91
N THR A 389 21.80 3.18 8.85
CA THR A 389 21.29 2.45 10.02
C THR A 389 22.05 1.16 10.30
N ASN A 390 23.10 0.83 9.52
CA ASN A 390 23.80 -0.45 9.60
C ASN A 390 22.84 -1.66 9.43
N ALA A 391 21.73 -1.43 8.71
CA ALA A 391 20.67 -2.42 8.52
C ALA A 391 21.07 -3.49 7.51
N THR A 392 22.04 -3.21 6.63
CA THR A 392 22.59 -4.19 5.70
C THR A 392 23.28 -5.33 6.46
N GLU A 393 24.00 -5.00 7.53
CA GLU A 393 24.70 -5.93 8.42
C GLU A 393 23.71 -6.73 9.26
N VAL A 394 22.70 -6.07 9.82
CA VAL A 394 21.59 -6.70 10.53
C VAL A 394 20.87 -7.69 9.62
N LEU A 395 20.54 -7.27 8.40
CA LEU A 395 19.88 -8.11 7.40
C LEU A 395 20.72 -9.33 7.03
N ALA A 396 22.03 -9.15 6.84
CA ALA A 396 22.94 -10.26 6.57
C ALA A 396 23.07 -11.23 7.76
N GLN A 397 23.00 -10.72 8.99
CA GLN A 397 23.03 -11.56 10.18
C GLN A 397 21.74 -12.35 10.34
N GLN A 398 20.58 -11.70 10.27
CA GLN A 398 19.28 -12.38 10.35
C GLN A 398 19.13 -13.42 9.25
N TRP A 399 19.56 -13.11 8.03
CA TRP A 399 19.57 -14.08 6.93
C TRP A 399 20.40 -15.34 7.26
N ARG A 400 21.57 -15.17 7.88
CA ARG A 400 22.40 -16.29 8.35
C ARG A 400 21.75 -17.04 9.51
N ASP A 401 21.05 -16.35 10.41
CA ASP A 401 20.34 -17.00 11.52
C ASP A 401 19.18 -17.86 11.00
N ASP A 402 18.50 -17.39 9.95
CA ASP A 402 17.36 -18.08 9.34
C ASP A 402 17.77 -19.27 8.45
N TRP A 403 18.83 -19.11 7.65
CA TRP A 403 19.21 -20.10 6.61
C TRP A 403 20.58 -20.75 6.81
N GLY A 404 21.40 -20.27 7.74
CA GLY A 404 22.80 -20.70 7.91
C GLY A 404 23.61 -20.46 6.64
N ASP A 405 24.37 -21.49 6.23
CA ASP A 405 25.10 -21.51 4.95
C ASP A 405 24.23 -22.00 3.76
N SER A 406 22.94 -22.29 4.00
CA SER A 406 22.04 -22.78 2.96
C SER A 406 21.48 -21.61 2.16
N ASP A 407 21.41 -21.77 0.84
CA ASP A 407 20.68 -20.84 -0.02
C ASP A 407 19.34 -21.48 -0.41
N PRO A 408 18.19 -20.89 -0.05
CA PRO A 408 16.88 -21.46 -0.36
C PRO A 408 16.63 -21.61 -1.86
N ARG A 409 17.41 -20.92 -2.71
CA ARG A 409 17.35 -21.10 -4.18
C ARG A 409 17.85 -22.47 -4.63
N ASN A 410 18.72 -23.12 -3.84
CA ASN A 410 19.21 -24.46 -4.15
C ASN A 410 18.13 -25.52 -3.99
N ASN A 411 17.09 -25.25 -3.20
CA ASN A 411 15.96 -26.16 -2.97
C ASN A 411 14.90 -26.10 -4.08
N LEU A 412 15.10 -25.27 -5.11
CA LEU A 412 14.18 -25.10 -6.24
C LEU A 412 14.52 -25.98 -7.45
N LEU A 413 15.64 -26.73 -7.40
CA LEU A 413 16.15 -27.56 -8.50
C LEU A 413 15.64 -29.00 -8.42
#